data_AF-A0AAN6LDN3-F1
#
_entry.id   AF-A0AAN6LDN3-F1
#
_cell.length_a   1.000
_cell.length_b   1.000
_cell.length_c   1.000
_cell.angle_alpha   90.00
_cell.angle_beta   90.00
_cell.angle_gamma   90.00
#
_symmetry.space_group_name_H-M   'P 1'
#
loop_
_entity.id
_entity.type
_entity.pdbx_description
1 polymer ?
#
loop_
_entity_poly.entity_id
_entity_poly.type
_entity_poly.pdbx_seq_one_letter_code
_entity_poly.pdbx_strand_id
1 'polypeptide(L)'
;MAEATEALNPSPSPSSQKTYTGSCHCGFLKYTATLDIANLGASRCNCSICVKKGVTSVAIKRDAFTLLSPASVDELGLYTFGSKSVHHYFCKTCGVAGFLEGTLTEGPFAGMEVFTLNGLTIDAGQGLDWSVVRLKYWDGRNDAWLQGSKEEPWPHGSWVKMSHRKFEAPRHGSLAFLPRKRAARHRGKVKSFPKDDPKKPVHLTASMGYKAGMTTVVRDLERPGAKMHKKEIVEAVTIVETPPMIAVGVVGYIETPRGLRSLTTVWAEHLSDEVKRRFYKNWYKSKKKAFTKYAKTASEAKGASVTRELERIKKYCTVVRVLAHTQIRKTPLKQKKAHLMEVQVNGGSIADKVDFAHGLFEKPIEVDSVFEQDEMIDVIAVTKGHGFSGVTSRWGTKKLPRKTHKGLRKVACIGAWHPSHVQWTVARAGQDGYHHRTSCNHKIYRIGKGADEGNASTEFDVGKKQITPMGGFVRYGEVKNDYVMLKGSIPGVKKRVMTLRKTLYPQVSRKALEKVELKWIDTSSKFGHGAFQTQAEKRAFMGTLKKDLVTSA
;
A
#
# COMPACT_ATOMS: atom_id res chain seq x y z
N MET A 1 34.83 64.18 -26.04
CA MET A 1 33.65 64.78 -26.66
C MET A 1 32.54 63.74 -26.63
N ALA A 2 31.37 64.14 -26.16
CA ALA A 2 30.23 63.27 -25.93
C ALA A 2 29.59 62.87 -27.26
N GLU A 3 29.42 61.56 -27.48
CA GLU A 3 28.54 61.04 -28.54
C GLU A 3 27.25 60.56 -27.90
N ALA A 4 26.18 61.29 -28.21
CA ALA A 4 24.81 60.93 -27.93
C ALA A 4 24.45 59.65 -28.70
N THR A 5 23.96 58.64 -28.00
CA THR A 5 23.27 57.51 -28.63
C THR A 5 21.78 57.73 -28.47
N GLU A 6 21.19 58.09 -29.60
CA GLU A 6 19.77 58.28 -29.87
C GLU A 6 19.02 56.96 -29.58
N ALA A 7 18.05 57.00 -28.67
CA ALA A 7 17.20 55.86 -28.35
C ALA A 7 16.23 55.60 -29.51
N LEU A 8 16.52 54.56 -30.30
CA LEU A 8 15.60 54.03 -31.30
C LEU A 8 14.31 53.53 -30.64
N ASN A 9 13.18 54.14 -31.01
CA ASN A 9 11.84 53.67 -30.70
C ASN A 9 11.60 52.28 -31.33
N PRO A 10 11.19 51.24 -30.58
CA PRO A 10 10.78 49.98 -31.19
C PRO A 10 9.37 50.10 -31.80
N SER A 11 9.25 49.68 -33.07
CA SER A 11 7.98 49.48 -33.78
C SER A 11 7.13 48.38 -33.13
N PRO A 12 5.79 48.40 -33.28
CA PRO A 12 4.88 47.55 -32.51
C PRO A 12 4.91 46.08 -32.94
N SER A 13 5.06 45.19 -31.96
CA SER A 13 4.88 43.74 -32.09
C SER A 13 3.39 43.36 -32.26
N PRO A 14 3.06 42.22 -32.88
CA PRO A 14 1.67 41.81 -33.12
C PRO A 14 0.90 41.62 -31.79
N SER A 15 -0.28 42.25 -31.72
CA SER A 15 -1.07 42.46 -30.49
C SER A 15 -1.58 41.17 -29.83
N SER A 16 -1.14 40.88 -28.60
CA SER A 16 -1.73 39.89 -27.67
C SER A 16 -2.98 40.42 -26.94
N GLN A 17 -3.72 41.34 -27.59
CA GLN A 17 -4.89 41.97 -27.02
C GLN A 17 -6.12 41.07 -27.17
N LYS A 18 -6.81 40.81 -26.05
CA LYS A 18 -8.04 40.02 -26.00
C LYS A 18 -9.10 40.75 -25.18
N THR A 19 -10.35 40.70 -25.62
CA THR A 19 -11.49 41.26 -24.88
C THR A 19 -12.00 40.26 -23.85
N TYR A 20 -12.17 40.74 -22.62
CA TYR A 20 -12.66 40.00 -21.47
C TYR A 20 -13.97 40.57 -20.97
N THR A 21 -14.84 39.71 -20.45
CA THR A 21 -16.01 40.10 -19.68
C THR A 21 -15.69 40.08 -18.19
N GLY A 22 -16.26 41.02 -17.44
CA GLY A 22 -16.13 41.06 -16.00
C GLY A 22 -17.39 41.54 -15.32
N SER A 23 -17.56 41.14 -14.07
CA SER A 23 -18.75 41.44 -13.30
C SER A 23 -18.46 41.55 -11.80
N CYS A 24 -19.33 42.27 -11.09
CA CYS A 24 -19.39 42.18 -9.64
C CYS A 24 -20.06 40.87 -9.20
N HIS A 25 -19.94 40.50 -7.92
CA HIS A 25 -20.46 39.24 -7.39
C HIS A 25 -21.97 39.01 -7.66
N CYS A 26 -22.80 40.06 -7.55
CA CYS A 26 -24.25 39.95 -7.79
C CYS A 26 -24.66 40.13 -9.27
N GLY A 27 -23.71 40.43 -10.16
CA GLY A 27 -23.97 40.65 -11.58
C GLY A 27 -24.64 41.98 -11.94
N PHE A 28 -24.86 42.91 -11.00
CA PHE A 28 -25.42 44.24 -11.30
C PHE A 28 -24.46 45.10 -12.14
N LEU A 29 -23.19 45.17 -11.73
CA LEU A 29 -22.10 45.77 -12.50
C LEU A 29 -21.55 44.71 -13.45
N LYS A 30 -21.59 44.96 -14.76
CA LYS A 30 -20.98 44.16 -15.84
C LYS A 30 -20.27 45.07 -16.84
N TYR A 31 -19.14 44.61 -17.37
CA TYR A 31 -18.35 45.36 -18.35
C TYR A 31 -17.60 44.43 -19.30
N THR A 32 -17.08 45.00 -20.38
CA THR A 32 -16.03 44.41 -21.22
C THR A 32 -14.77 45.25 -21.17
N ALA A 33 -13.61 44.59 -21.11
CA ALA A 33 -12.30 45.25 -21.12
C ALA A 33 -11.33 44.52 -22.05
N THR A 34 -10.62 45.25 -22.91
CA THR A 34 -9.57 44.70 -23.78
C THR A 34 -8.22 44.77 -23.06
N LEU A 35 -7.60 43.60 -22.84
CA LEU A 35 -6.38 43.45 -22.06
C LEU A 35 -5.27 42.80 -22.89
N ASP A 36 -4.04 43.28 -22.70
CA ASP A 36 -2.83 42.57 -23.14
C ASP A 36 -2.32 41.71 -21.97
N ILE A 37 -2.45 40.38 -22.10
CA ILE A 37 -2.04 39.45 -21.06
C ILE A 37 -0.51 39.46 -20.88
N ALA A 38 0.26 39.64 -21.97
CA ALA A 38 1.72 39.59 -21.93
C ALA A 38 2.30 40.75 -21.13
N ASN A 39 1.62 41.90 -21.13
CA ASN A 39 2.03 43.13 -20.43
C ASN A 39 0.94 43.67 -19.51
N LEU A 40 0.19 42.80 -18.83
CA LEU A 40 -1.00 43.17 -18.05
C LEU A 40 -0.74 44.25 -16.98
N GLY A 41 0.51 44.44 -16.56
CA GLY A 41 0.88 45.51 -15.62
C GLY A 41 0.17 45.41 -14.27
N ALA A 42 -0.30 44.22 -13.90
CA ALA A 42 -1.09 44.00 -12.69
C ALA A 42 -0.28 44.36 -11.45
N SER A 43 -0.85 45.21 -10.60
CA SER A 43 -0.16 45.73 -9.43
C SER A 43 -1.05 45.79 -8.20
N ARG A 44 -0.41 45.89 -7.05
CA ARG A 44 -1.03 45.87 -5.74
C ARG A 44 -0.35 46.89 -4.85
N CYS A 45 -1.14 47.61 -4.06
CA CYS A 45 -0.64 48.70 -3.23
C CYS A 45 -0.98 48.44 -1.76
N ASN A 46 -0.06 48.78 -0.85
CA ASN A 46 -0.26 48.65 0.60
C ASN A 46 -1.06 49.80 1.23
N CYS A 47 -1.59 50.73 0.41
CA CYS A 47 -2.42 51.83 0.88
C CYS A 47 -3.69 51.33 1.59
N SER A 48 -4.20 52.09 2.55
CA SER A 48 -5.31 51.65 3.42
C SER A 48 -6.58 51.31 2.63
N ILE A 49 -6.93 52.08 1.60
CA ILE A 49 -8.08 51.80 0.74
C ILE A 49 -7.85 50.58 -0.17
N CYS A 50 -6.64 50.45 -0.73
CA CYS A 50 -6.25 49.36 -1.62
C CYS A 50 -6.34 48.01 -0.90
N VAL A 51 -5.82 47.97 0.34
CA VAL A 51 -5.83 46.80 1.21
C VAL A 51 -7.26 46.46 1.66
N LYS A 52 -8.05 47.46 2.12
CA LYS A 52 -9.44 47.23 2.58
C LYS A 52 -10.38 46.79 1.46
N LYS A 53 -10.18 47.27 0.23
CA LYS A 53 -10.98 46.87 -0.94
C LYS A 53 -10.47 45.57 -1.59
N GLY A 54 -9.27 45.10 -1.25
CA GLY A 54 -8.69 43.87 -1.83
C GLY A 54 -8.42 43.98 -3.33
N VAL A 55 -8.09 45.17 -3.84
CA VAL A 55 -7.99 45.43 -5.29
C VAL A 55 -6.68 44.90 -5.86
N THR A 56 -6.77 44.18 -6.97
CA THR A 56 -5.64 43.95 -7.89
C THR A 56 -5.78 44.93 -9.04
N SER A 57 -4.96 45.97 -9.06
CA SER A 57 -5.03 47.06 -10.03
C SER A 57 -4.47 46.63 -11.39
N VAL A 58 -5.28 46.72 -12.43
CA VAL A 58 -4.88 46.55 -13.82
C VAL A 58 -5.11 47.88 -14.53
N ALA A 59 -4.03 48.59 -14.84
CA ALA A 59 -4.11 49.87 -15.54
C ALA A 59 -4.41 49.62 -17.02
N ILE A 60 -5.46 50.25 -17.53
CA ILE A 60 -5.88 50.15 -18.93
C ILE A 60 -6.25 51.54 -19.46
N LYS A 61 -6.26 51.71 -20.77
CA LYS A 61 -6.78 52.94 -21.37
C LYS A 61 -8.31 52.98 -21.26
N ARG A 62 -8.89 54.18 -21.19
CA ARG A 62 -10.34 54.38 -21.00
C ARG A 62 -11.17 53.86 -22.17
N ASP A 63 -10.65 53.94 -23.39
CA ASP A 63 -11.26 53.44 -24.64
C ASP A 63 -11.32 51.91 -24.71
N ALA A 64 -10.44 51.22 -23.98
CA ALA A 64 -10.42 49.76 -23.87
C ALA A 64 -11.44 49.20 -22.86
N PHE A 65 -12.31 50.04 -22.30
CA PHE A 65 -13.34 49.67 -21.32
C PHE A 65 -14.74 50.10 -21.76
N THR A 66 -15.70 49.18 -21.66
CA THR A 66 -17.11 49.45 -21.94
C THR A 66 -17.96 48.91 -20.80
N LEU A 67 -18.74 49.78 -20.16
CA LEU A 67 -19.74 49.38 -19.16
C LEU A 67 -20.96 48.80 -19.89
N LEU A 68 -21.40 47.61 -19.49
CA LEU A 68 -22.59 46.94 -20.06
C LEU A 68 -23.82 47.06 -19.17
N SER A 69 -23.61 47.12 -17.86
CA SER A 69 -24.67 47.29 -16.85
C SER A 69 -24.04 47.90 -15.60
N PRO A 70 -24.66 48.89 -14.95
CA PRO A 70 -25.88 49.63 -15.34
C PRO A 70 -25.69 50.53 -16.59
N ALA A 71 -26.77 51.20 -17.03
CA ALA A 71 -26.76 52.02 -18.25
C ALA A 71 -25.89 53.29 -18.12
N SER A 72 -25.77 53.85 -16.92
CA SER A 72 -24.85 54.95 -16.58
C SER A 72 -24.01 54.62 -15.36
N VAL A 73 -22.81 55.19 -15.28
CA VAL A 73 -21.95 55.13 -14.09
C VAL A 73 -22.59 55.75 -12.85
N ASP A 74 -23.56 56.66 -12.99
CA ASP A 74 -24.26 57.32 -11.88
C ASP A 74 -25.07 56.34 -11.02
N GLU A 75 -25.47 55.22 -11.60
CA GLU A 75 -26.16 54.14 -10.90
C GLU A 75 -25.21 53.33 -10.01
N LEU A 76 -23.89 53.40 -10.24
CA LEU A 76 -22.89 52.78 -9.40
C LEU A 76 -22.66 53.57 -8.10
N GLY A 77 -22.11 52.90 -7.10
CA GLY A 77 -21.62 53.55 -5.88
C GLY A 77 -20.33 54.27 -6.21
N LEU A 78 -20.22 55.54 -5.82
CA LEU A 78 -19.02 56.34 -6.02
C LEU A 78 -18.40 56.66 -4.66
N TYR A 79 -17.09 56.48 -4.56
CA TYR A 79 -16.31 56.92 -3.41
C TYR A 79 -15.09 57.73 -3.87
N THR A 80 -14.96 58.94 -3.33
CA THR A 80 -13.83 59.86 -3.54
C THR A 80 -13.26 60.26 -2.18
N PHE A 81 -11.95 60.44 -2.08
CA PHE A 81 -11.27 60.89 -0.87
C PHE A 81 -10.03 61.72 -1.23
N GLY A 82 -9.42 62.39 -0.26
CA GLY A 82 -8.29 63.29 -0.52
C GLY A 82 -8.70 64.47 -1.40
N SER A 83 -7.94 64.74 -2.46
CA SER A 83 -8.19 65.79 -3.45
C SER A 83 -9.47 65.59 -4.29
N LYS A 84 -10.19 64.47 -4.09
CA LYS A 84 -11.41 64.09 -4.82
C LYS A 84 -11.24 63.99 -6.35
N SER A 85 -9.99 63.85 -6.79
CA SER A 85 -9.60 63.77 -8.19
C SER A 85 -9.78 62.37 -8.80
N VAL A 86 -9.87 61.32 -7.96
CA VAL A 86 -10.05 59.92 -8.38
C VAL A 86 -11.38 59.36 -7.88
N HIS A 87 -12.17 58.87 -8.82
CA HIS A 87 -13.51 58.33 -8.65
C HIS A 87 -13.44 56.80 -8.56
N HIS A 88 -13.74 56.23 -7.40
CA HIS A 88 -13.77 54.78 -7.23
C HIS A 88 -15.19 54.24 -7.34
N TYR A 89 -15.49 53.54 -8.43
CA TYR A 89 -16.81 52.96 -8.66
C TYR A 89 -16.92 51.54 -8.10
N PHE A 90 -18.04 51.26 -7.44
CA PHE A 90 -18.35 49.96 -6.84
C PHE A 90 -19.83 49.63 -6.97
N CYS A 91 -20.16 48.34 -6.88
CA CYS A 91 -21.55 47.90 -6.90
C CYS A 91 -22.26 48.27 -5.59
N LYS A 92 -23.38 49.03 -5.64
CA LYS A 92 -24.19 49.37 -4.46
C LYS A 92 -24.80 48.15 -3.78
N THR A 93 -25.08 47.09 -4.54
CA THR A 93 -25.75 45.87 -4.05
C THR A 93 -24.81 44.94 -3.29
N CYS A 94 -23.62 44.64 -3.84
CA CYS A 94 -22.69 43.67 -3.24
C CYS A 94 -21.35 44.26 -2.79
N GLY A 95 -21.14 45.58 -2.91
CA GLY A 95 -19.96 46.29 -2.41
C GLY A 95 -18.65 46.06 -3.18
N VAL A 96 -18.65 45.23 -4.23
CA VAL A 96 -17.45 44.90 -5.00
C VAL A 96 -16.97 46.13 -5.78
N ALA A 97 -15.70 46.50 -5.60
CA ALA A 97 -15.04 47.56 -6.34
C ALA A 97 -14.71 47.10 -7.76
N GLY A 98 -15.26 47.80 -8.77
CA GLY A 98 -15.13 47.44 -10.18
C GLY A 98 -13.92 48.11 -10.82
N PHE A 99 -13.95 49.44 -10.90
CA PHE A 99 -12.92 50.25 -11.54
C PHE A 99 -12.79 51.62 -10.88
N LEU A 100 -11.73 52.34 -11.21
CA LEU A 100 -11.54 53.74 -10.84
C LEU A 100 -11.11 54.54 -12.07
N GLU A 101 -11.49 55.82 -12.09
CA GLU A 101 -11.05 56.78 -13.10
C GLU A 101 -10.81 58.16 -12.50
N GLY A 102 -9.94 58.96 -13.10
CA GLY A 102 -9.71 60.33 -12.69
C GLY A 102 -8.42 60.92 -13.23
N THR A 103 -8.20 62.20 -12.97
CA THR A 103 -6.97 62.91 -13.36
C THR A 103 -6.24 63.32 -12.10
N LEU A 104 -5.02 62.82 -11.89
CA LEU A 104 -4.27 63.11 -10.68
C LEU A 104 -3.96 64.61 -10.60
N THR A 105 -4.37 65.27 -9.52
CA THR A 105 -4.17 66.72 -9.33
C THR A 105 -2.95 67.05 -8.46
N GLU A 106 -2.41 66.05 -7.76
CA GLU A 106 -1.36 66.23 -6.75
C GLU A 106 -0.28 65.15 -6.89
N GLY A 107 0.94 65.48 -6.47
CA GLY A 107 2.07 64.56 -6.50
C GLY A 107 2.83 64.55 -7.83
N PRO A 108 3.84 63.67 -7.96
CA PRO A 108 4.79 63.64 -9.08
C PRO A 108 4.17 63.27 -10.43
N PHE A 109 2.91 62.83 -10.45
CA PHE A 109 2.15 62.45 -11.64
C PHE A 109 0.95 63.39 -11.89
N ALA A 110 1.00 64.61 -11.35
CA ALA A 110 -0.05 65.61 -11.58
C ALA A 110 -0.28 65.85 -13.09
N GLY A 111 -1.54 65.86 -13.51
CA GLY A 111 -1.97 65.95 -14.90
C GLY A 111 -2.14 64.60 -15.62
N MET A 112 -1.79 63.48 -15.00
CA MET A 112 -1.96 62.15 -15.60
C MET A 112 -3.39 61.61 -15.41
N GLU A 113 -4.02 61.19 -16.51
CA GLU A 113 -5.27 60.42 -16.46
C GLU A 113 -4.99 58.98 -16.03
N VAL A 114 -5.76 58.51 -15.05
CA VAL A 114 -5.69 57.15 -14.54
C VAL A 114 -7.02 56.46 -14.77
N PHE A 115 -6.98 55.29 -15.40
CA PHE A 115 -8.10 54.36 -15.44
C PHE A 115 -7.59 52.98 -15.02
N THR A 116 -8.21 52.38 -14.01
CA THR A 116 -7.74 51.11 -13.45
C THR A 116 -8.90 50.20 -13.12
N LEU A 117 -8.80 48.98 -13.61
CA LEU A 117 -9.74 47.91 -13.35
C LEU A 117 -9.29 47.07 -12.16
N ASN A 118 -10.23 46.62 -11.33
CA ASN A 118 -9.96 45.57 -10.35
C ASN A 118 -9.97 44.20 -11.06
N GLY A 119 -8.78 43.66 -11.35
CA GLY A 119 -8.62 42.42 -12.10
C GLY A 119 -9.34 41.21 -11.48
N LEU A 120 -9.60 41.20 -10.17
CA LEU A 120 -10.35 40.12 -9.51
C LEU A 120 -11.84 40.08 -9.89
N THR A 121 -12.34 41.10 -10.60
CA THR A 121 -13.71 41.15 -11.12
C THR A 121 -13.84 40.64 -12.56
N ILE A 122 -12.74 40.20 -13.17
CA ILE A 122 -12.78 39.54 -14.49
C ILE A 122 -13.32 38.12 -14.30
N ASP A 123 -14.32 37.74 -15.09
CA ASP A 123 -14.98 36.46 -14.92
C ASP A 123 -14.03 35.28 -15.25
N ALA A 124 -14.09 34.22 -14.45
CA ALA A 124 -13.24 33.05 -14.61
C ALA A 124 -13.56 32.26 -15.91
N GLY A 125 -12.62 31.42 -16.37
CA GLY A 125 -12.83 30.56 -17.54
C GLY A 125 -12.51 31.21 -18.90
N GLN A 126 -12.06 32.47 -18.92
CA GLN A 126 -11.72 33.21 -20.15
C GLN A 126 -10.23 33.10 -20.56
N GLY A 127 -9.48 32.18 -19.95
CA GLY A 127 -8.06 31.93 -20.25
C GLY A 127 -7.06 32.86 -19.55
N LEU A 128 -7.51 33.67 -18.58
CA LEU A 128 -6.64 34.45 -17.70
C LEU A 128 -6.34 33.65 -16.42
N ASP A 129 -5.08 33.31 -16.19
CA ASP A 129 -4.62 32.61 -14.98
C ASP A 129 -3.81 33.56 -14.08
N TRP A 130 -4.40 33.96 -12.95
CA TRP A 130 -3.76 34.83 -11.97
C TRP A 130 -2.52 34.21 -11.30
N SER A 131 -2.31 32.89 -11.40
CA SER A 131 -1.15 32.20 -10.81
C SER A 131 0.17 32.46 -11.55
N VAL A 132 0.09 32.80 -12.84
CA VAL A 132 1.25 33.08 -13.70
C VAL A 132 1.50 34.58 -13.88
N VAL A 133 0.52 35.43 -13.54
CA VAL A 133 0.66 36.89 -13.63
C VAL A 133 1.63 37.38 -12.56
N ARG A 134 2.73 38.02 -12.98
CA ARG A 134 3.67 38.67 -12.07
C ARG A 134 3.07 39.98 -11.56
N LEU A 135 2.78 40.03 -10.27
CA LEU A 135 2.29 41.22 -9.59
C LEU A 135 3.45 42.14 -9.22
N LYS A 136 3.29 43.45 -9.50
CA LYS A 136 4.17 44.50 -8.98
C LYS A 136 3.56 45.16 -7.74
N TYR A 137 4.39 45.65 -6.83
CA TYR A 137 3.93 46.20 -5.56
C TYR A 137 4.35 47.65 -5.36
N TRP A 138 3.38 48.50 -5.00
CA TRP A 138 3.53 49.93 -4.73
C TRP A 138 3.43 50.25 -3.23
N ASP A 139 4.20 51.25 -2.79
CA ASP A 139 4.16 51.78 -1.41
C ASP A 139 3.33 53.05 -1.30
N GLY A 140 2.01 52.92 -1.49
CA GLY A 140 1.08 54.03 -1.32
C GLY A 140 0.69 54.30 0.12
N ARG A 141 1.25 53.57 1.10
CA ARG A 141 1.08 53.91 2.52
C ARG A 141 1.97 55.08 2.94
N ASN A 142 3.15 55.19 2.35
CA ASN A 142 4.14 56.23 2.65
C ASN A 142 4.25 57.27 1.51
N ASP A 143 3.30 57.27 0.57
CA ASP A 143 3.30 58.11 -0.64
C ASP A 143 4.60 58.06 -1.46
N ALA A 144 5.30 56.92 -1.42
CA ALA A 144 6.61 56.74 -2.02
C ALA A 144 6.54 56.37 -3.52
N TRP A 145 5.71 57.09 -4.28
CA TRP A 145 5.41 56.79 -5.68
C TRP A 145 6.63 56.91 -6.61
N LEU A 146 7.58 57.80 -6.30
CA LEU A 146 8.82 57.98 -7.06
C LEU A 146 9.81 56.81 -6.94
N GLN A 147 9.68 55.96 -5.92
CA GLN A 147 10.54 54.78 -5.76
C GLN A 147 10.20 53.67 -6.76
N GLY A 148 9.06 53.79 -7.46
CA GLY A 148 8.58 52.81 -8.40
C GLY A 148 8.03 51.55 -7.73
N SER A 149 7.52 50.65 -8.57
CA SER A 149 7.02 49.35 -8.13
C SER A 149 8.14 48.31 -8.04
N LYS A 150 8.05 47.37 -7.10
CA LYS A 150 8.99 46.23 -6.98
C LYS A 150 8.30 44.87 -7.11
N GLU A 151 9.07 43.80 -7.29
CA GLU A 151 8.53 42.43 -7.40
C GLU A 151 8.09 41.83 -6.05
N GLU A 152 8.62 42.35 -4.94
CA GLU A 152 8.29 41.88 -3.60
C GLU A 152 7.21 42.74 -2.90
N PRO A 153 6.30 42.15 -2.10
CA PRO A 153 5.28 42.92 -1.43
C PRO A 153 5.85 43.89 -0.38
N TRP A 154 5.26 45.09 -0.29
CA TRP A 154 5.56 46.03 0.80
C TRP A 154 4.96 45.55 2.13
N PRO A 155 5.61 45.83 3.28
CA PRO A 155 5.07 45.52 4.60
C PRO A 155 3.66 46.08 4.81
N HIS A 156 2.88 45.41 5.66
CA HIS A 156 1.51 45.79 6.05
C HIS A 156 0.44 45.72 4.95
N GLY A 157 0.72 45.11 3.79
CA GLY A 157 -0.32 44.72 2.83
C GLY A 157 -0.91 43.32 3.12
N SER A 158 -2.06 43.00 2.51
CA SER A 158 -2.84 41.77 2.73
C SER A 158 -2.30 40.53 1.98
N TRP A 159 -0.97 40.34 1.93
CA TRP A 159 -0.32 39.33 1.08
C TRP A 159 0.07 38.09 1.90
N VAL A 160 -0.79 37.08 1.98
CA VAL A 160 -0.43 35.79 2.59
C VAL A 160 0.34 34.97 1.56
N LYS A 161 1.67 34.87 1.71
CA LYS A 161 2.51 33.96 0.92
C LYS A 161 2.20 32.53 1.36
N MET A 162 1.43 31.77 0.58
CA MET A 162 1.27 30.33 0.81
C MET A 162 2.62 29.65 0.57
N SER A 163 3.24 29.20 1.66
CA SER A 163 4.52 28.48 1.61
C SER A 163 4.26 27.00 1.33
N HIS A 164 4.86 26.48 0.26
CA HIS A 164 4.86 25.05 -0.07
C HIS A 164 6.15 24.39 0.44
N ARG A 165 6.17 23.05 0.40
CA ARG A 165 7.36 22.30 0.80
C ARG A 165 8.54 22.65 -0.13
N LYS A 166 9.67 23.09 0.44
CA LYS A 166 10.85 23.53 -0.34
C LYS A 166 11.41 22.47 -1.30
N PHE A 167 11.36 21.19 -0.94
CA PHE A 167 11.85 20.08 -1.76
C PHE A 167 10.93 18.88 -1.66
N GLU A 168 10.62 18.27 -2.80
CA GLU A 168 9.77 17.09 -2.84
C GLU A 168 10.51 15.79 -2.52
N ALA A 169 9.80 14.89 -1.84
CA ALA A 169 10.26 13.51 -1.65
C ALA A 169 9.06 12.61 -1.40
N PRO A 170 9.15 11.31 -1.74
CA PRO A 170 8.09 10.35 -1.48
C PRO A 170 7.70 10.31 0.00
N ARG A 171 6.44 9.98 0.27
CA ARG A 171 5.97 9.80 1.64
C ARG A 171 6.69 8.64 2.34
N HIS A 172 6.86 8.75 3.64
CA HIS A 172 7.36 7.65 4.45
C HIS A 172 6.27 6.63 4.76
N GLY A 173 6.40 5.45 4.16
CA GLY A 173 5.53 4.29 4.40
C GLY A 173 4.19 4.34 3.67
N SER A 174 3.75 3.16 3.22
CA SER A 174 2.44 3.01 2.56
C SER A 174 1.29 3.12 3.57
N LEU A 175 0.27 3.89 3.17
CA LEU A 175 -0.98 4.08 3.93
C LEU A 175 -1.93 2.88 3.78
N ALA A 176 -1.81 2.08 2.72
CA ALA A 176 -2.66 0.92 2.48
C ALA A 176 -2.55 -0.17 3.55
N PHE A 177 -1.48 -0.13 4.36
CA PHE A 177 -1.27 -1.07 5.46
C PHE A 177 -1.66 -0.53 6.84
N LEU A 178 -2.41 0.58 6.89
CA LEU A 178 -3.06 1.07 8.10
C LEU A 178 -4.37 0.32 8.39
N PRO A 179 -4.79 0.23 9.66
CA PRO A 179 -4.03 0.58 10.86
C PRO A 179 -2.89 -0.42 11.14
N ARG A 180 -1.70 0.10 11.48
CA ARG A 180 -0.53 -0.72 11.85
C ARG A 180 -0.64 -1.22 13.30
N LYS A 181 -1.58 -2.12 13.54
CA LYS A 181 -1.85 -2.79 14.83
C LYS A 181 -1.46 -4.26 14.82
N ARG A 182 -1.45 -4.89 16.00
CA ARG A 182 -1.26 -6.34 16.14
C ARG A 182 -2.37 -7.10 15.40
N ALA A 183 -2.01 -8.16 14.70
CA ALA A 183 -2.98 -9.07 14.10
C ALA A 183 -3.81 -9.75 15.20
N ALA A 184 -5.13 -9.83 15.02
CA ALA A 184 -6.02 -10.47 16.00
C ALA A 184 -5.88 -12.00 16.06
N ARG A 185 -5.30 -12.61 15.02
CA ARG A 185 -5.11 -14.06 14.90
C ARG A 185 -3.66 -14.35 14.54
N HIS A 186 -3.12 -15.45 15.05
CA HIS A 186 -1.74 -15.86 14.80
C HIS A 186 -1.52 -16.46 13.40
N ARG A 187 -2.54 -17.10 12.83
CA ARG A 187 -2.48 -17.71 11.49
C ARG A 187 -2.86 -16.69 10.41
N GLY A 188 -2.28 -16.83 9.23
CA GLY A 188 -2.79 -16.20 8.01
C GLY A 188 -4.27 -16.53 7.78
N LYS A 189 -5.11 -15.51 7.62
CA LYS A 189 -6.51 -15.67 7.21
C LYS A 189 -6.59 -15.35 5.73
N VAL A 190 -7.00 -16.32 4.93
CA VAL A 190 -7.36 -16.07 3.53
C VAL A 190 -8.59 -15.17 3.52
N LYS A 191 -8.46 -13.97 2.95
CA LYS A 191 -9.57 -13.02 2.79
C LYS A 191 -10.33 -13.23 1.48
N SER A 192 -9.63 -13.71 0.46
CA SER A 192 -10.14 -13.99 -0.87
C SER A 192 -9.47 -15.25 -1.38
N PHE A 193 -10.22 -16.17 -1.97
CA PHE A 193 -9.67 -17.33 -2.67
C PHE A 193 -9.52 -16.98 -4.16
N PRO A 194 -8.75 -17.77 -4.95
CA PRO A 194 -8.69 -17.61 -6.40
C PRO A 194 -10.09 -17.65 -7.00
N LYS A 195 -10.27 -16.96 -8.13
CA LYS A 195 -11.54 -16.99 -8.86
C LYS A 195 -11.84 -18.43 -9.26
N ASP A 196 -13.09 -18.82 -9.06
CA ASP A 196 -13.57 -20.14 -9.42
C ASP A 196 -13.81 -20.23 -10.94
N ASP A 197 -13.48 -21.38 -11.51
CA ASP A 197 -13.61 -21.68 -12.94
C ASP A 197 -14.25 -23.07 -13.07
N PRO A 198 -15.57 -23.16 -13.30
CA PRO A 198 -16.30 -24.43 -13.36
C PRO A 198 -15.81 -25.39 -14.45
N LYS A 199 -15.07 -24.90 -15.46
CA LYS A 199 -14.53 -25.73 -16.54
C LYS A 199 -13.32 -26.56 -16.12
N LYS A 200 -12.67 -26.19 -15.02
CA LYS A 200 -11.48 -26.89 -14.50
C LYS A 200 -11.89 -28.04 -13.58
N PRO A 201 -11.04 -29.08 -13.44
CA PRO A 201 -11.27 -30.13 -12.48
C PRO A 201 -11.35 -29.57 -11.05
N VAL A 202 -12.13 -30.26 -10.22
CA VAL A 202 -12.31 -29.91 -8.81
C VAL A 202 -10.98 -30.02 -8.07
N HIS A 203 -10.57 -28.97 -7.35
CA HIS A 203 -9.30 -28.94 -6.63
C HIS A 203 -9.35 -28.04 -5.39
N LEU A 204 -8.39 -28.27 -4.48
CA LEU A 204 -8.16 -27.42 -3.31
C LEU A 204 -7.29 -26.21 -3.66
N THR A 205 -7.54 -25.09 -2.98
CA THR A 205 -6.90 -23.80 -3.31
C THR A 205 -5.85 -23.34 -2.31
N ALA A 206 -5.73 -24.02 -1.17
CA ALA A 206 -4.81 -23.62 -0.09
C ALA A 206 -4.40 -24.81 0.80
N SER A 207 -3.22 -24.69 1.40
CA SER A 207 -2.71 -25.61 2.43
C SER A 207 -2.05 -24.83 3.58
N MET A 208 -1.69 -25.53 4.66
CA MET A 208 -0.94 -24.95 5.78
C MET A 208 0.40 -25.64 5.96
N GLY A 209 1.39 -24.85 6.34
CA GLY A 209 2.70 -25.35 6.73
C GLY A 209 3.33 -24.50 7.83
N TYR A 210 4.51 -24.90 8.28
CA TYR A 210 5.27 -24.24 9.32
C TYR A 210 6.63 -23.81 8.80
N LYS A 211 6.98 -22.54 8.98
CA LYS A 211 8.29 -22.03 8.56
C LYS A 211 9.41 -22.73 9.35
N ALA A 212 10.19 -23.59 8.70
CA ALA A 212 11.28 -24.32 9.33
C ALA A 212 12.54 -23.46 9.42
N GLY A 213 12.96 -22.93 8.27
CA GLY A 213 14.17 -22.13 8.16
C GLY A 213 14.41 -21.64 6.73
N MET A 214 15.62 -21.18 6.47
CA MET A 214 16.03 -20.72 5.14
C MET A 214 17.39 -21.34 4.83
N THR A 215 17.64 -21.54 3.55
CA THR A 215 18.93 -21.98 3.01
C THR A 215 19.17 -21.32 1.64
N THR A 216 20.24 -21.67 0.96
CA THR A 216 20.53 -21.23 -0.42
C THR A 216 20.54 -22.41 -1.37
N VAL A 217 20.22 -22.14 -2.62
CA VAL A 217 20.31 -23.11 -3.72
C VAL A 217 21.10 -22.53 -4.87
N VAL A 218 21.69 -23.40 -5.68
CA VAL A 218 22.28 -23.09 -6.99
C VAL A 218 21.37 -23.66 -8.06
N ARG A 219 21.15 -22.89 -9.12
CA ARG A 219 20.46 -23.33 -10.32
C ARG A 219 20.96 -22.59 -11.55
N ASP A 220 20.72 -23.16 -12.71
CA ASP A 220 20.87 -22.43 -13.96
C ASP A 220 19.69 -21.49 -14.19
N LEU A 221 19.99 -20.28 -14.67
CA LEU A 221 18.97 -19.31 -15.06
C LEU A 221 18.69 -19.39 -16.56
N GLU A 222 17.59 -20.02 -16.93
CA GLU A 222 17.10 -20.02 -18.30
C GLU A 222 16.15 -18.83 -18.56
N ARG A 223 16.73 -17.66 -18.78
CA ARG A 223 15.97 -16.46 -19.19
C ARG A 223 16.59 -15.74 -20.38
N PRO A 224 16.18 -16.05 -21.62
CA PRO A 224 16.68 -15.36 -22.81
C PRO A 224 16.52 -13.84 -22.70
N GLY A 225 17.61 -13.10 -22.98
CA GLY A 225 17.70 -11.64 -22.84
C GLY A 225 18.20 -11.14 -21.47
N ALA A 226 18.32 -12.00 -20.46
CA ALA A 226 18.94 -11.63 -19.19
C ALA A 226 20.48 -11.76 -19.26
N LYS A 227 21.21 -10.85 -18.59
CA LYS A 227 22.69 -10.92 -18.47
C LYS A 227 23.20 -12.23 -17.83
N MET A 228 22.34 -12.85 -17.01
CA MET A 228 22.62 -14.10 -16.30
C MET A 228 22.03 -15.33 -17.02
N HIS A 229 21.58 -15.22 -18.28
CA HIS A 229 21.06 -16.35 -19.03
C HIS A 229 22.14 -17.44 -19.18
N LYS A 230 21.75 -18.71 -18.93
CA LYS A 230 22.64 -19.88 -18.95
C LYS A 230 23.85 -19.75 -18.00
N LYS A 231 23.69 -18.98 -16.93
CA LYS A 231 24.65 -18.88 -15.83
C LYS A 231 24.04 -19.44 -14.57
N GLU A 232 24.90 -20.00 -13.74
CA GLU A 232 24.55 -20.41 -12.40
C GLU A 232 24.27 -19.18 -11.53
N ILE A 233 23.17 -19.24 -10.80
CA ILE A 233 22.81 -18.24 -9.81
C ILE A 233 22.58 -18.89 -8.46
N VAL A 234 22.99 -18.18 -7.41
CA VAL A 234 22.68 -18.54 -6.03
C VAL A 234 21.44 -17.76 -5.59
N GLU A 235 20.43 -18.47 -5.10
CA GLU A 235 19.20 -17.86 -4.62
C GLU A 235 18.86 -18.34 -3.20
N ALA A 236 18.45 -17.40 -2.35
CA ALA A 236 17.93 -17.73 -1.03
C ALA A 236 16.55 -18.37 -1.15
N VAL A 237 16.30 -19.41 -0.37
CA VAL A 237 15.02 -20.12 -0.29
C VAL A 237 14.54 -20.25 1.15
N THR A 238 13.22 -20.29 1.35
CA THR A 238 12.61 -20.65 2.62
C THR A 238 12.02 -22.04 2.57
N ILE A 239 12.30 -22.85 3.59
CA ILE A 239 11.72 -24.18 3.77
C ILE A 239 10.49 -24.08 4.68
N VAL A 240 9.37 -24.59 4.19
CA VAL A 240 8.10 -24.70 4.92
C VAL A 240 7.76 -26.17 5.05
N GLU A 241 7.79 -26.71 6.27
CA GLU A 241 7.37 -28.08 6.55
C GLU A 241 5.83 -28.16 6.51
N THR A 242 5.30 -29.08 5.74
CA THR A 242 3.89 -29.25 5.41
C THR A 242 3.44 -30.67 5.76
N PRO A 243 3.24 -31.00 7.06
CA PRO A 243 2.63 -32.28 7.41
C PRO A 243 1.22 -32.37 6.78
N PRO A 244 0.77 -33.56 6.36
CA PRO A 244 -0.54 -33.70 5.73
C PRO A 244 -1.67 -33.12 6.59
N MET A 245 -2.59 -32.40 5.96
CA MET A 245 -3.80 -31.93 6.66
C MET A 245 -4.85 -33.03 6.69
N ILE A 246 -5.76 -33.03 7.67
CA ILE A 246 -6.91 -33.94 7.68
C ILE A 246 -8.17 -33.13 7.39
N ALA A 247 -8.97 -33.55 6.41
CA ALA A 247 -10.29 -32.97 6.17
C ALA A 247 -11.29 -33.52 7.21
N VAL A 248 -12.03 -32.61 7.84
CA VAL A 248 -12.92 -32.92 8.97
C VAL A 248 -14.32 -32.36 8.80
N GLY A 249 -14.62 -31.70 7.68
CA GLY A 249 -15.95 -31.19 7.42
C GLY A 249 -16.03 -30.40 6.12
N VAL A 250 -17.24 -29.99 5.78
CA VAL A 250 -17.55 -29.11 4.65
C VAL A 250 -18.52 -28.02 5.08
N VAL A 251 -18.35 -26.82 4.54
CA VAL A 251 -19.20 -25.65 4.79
C VAL A 251 -19.74 -25.18 3.44
N GLY A 252 -21.07 -25.07 3.36
CA GLY A 252 -21.75 -24.44 2.24
C GLY A 252 -22.02 -22.96 2.51
N TYR A 253 -21.75 -22.11 1.52
CA TYR A 253 -22.09 -20.69 1.55
C TYR A 253 -23.14 -20.36 0.51
N ILE A 254 -24.18 -19.66 0.95
CA ILE A 254 -25.20 -19.07 0.10
C ILE A 254 -24.87 -17.60 -0.16
N GLU A 255 -25.08 -17.17 -1.40
CA GLU A 255 -24.99 -15.76 -1.76
C GLU A 255 -26.28 -15.04 -1.36
N THR A 256 -26.12 -13.93 -0.65
CA THR A 256 -27.24 -13.07 -0.24
C THR A 256 -26.93 -11.64 -0.65
N PRO A 257 -27.92 -10.73 -0.69
CA PRO A 257 -27.67 -9.31 -0.98
C PRO A 257 -26.67 -8.63 -0.02
N ARG A 258 -26.42 -9.22 1.16
CA ARG A 258 -25.44 -8.74 2.16
C ARG A 258 -24.07 -9.44 2.05
N GLY A 259 -23.88 -10.29 1.03
CA GLY A 259 -22.69 -11.12 0.83
C GLY A 259 -22.90 -12.59 1.16
N LEU A 260 -21.79 -13.33 1.28
CA LEU A 260 -21.82 -14.77 1.55
C LEU A 260 -22.20 -15.06 3.01
N ARG A 261 -23.22 -15.91 3.20
CA ARG A 261 -23.62 -16.43 4.52
C ARG A 261 -23.40 -17.93 4.56
N SER A 262 -22.85 -18.46 5.66
CA SER A 262 -22.76 -19.91 5.85
C SER A 262 -24.17 -20.48 6.00
N LEU A 263 -24.52 -21.45 5.15
CA LEU A 263 -25.79 -22.15 5.23
C LEU A 263 -25.73 -23.18 6.34
N THR A 264 -24.89 -24.21 6.17
CA THR A 264 -24.65 -25.26 7.16
C THR A 264 -23.21 -25.77 7.09
N THR A 265 -22.80 -26.46 8.15
CA THR A 265 -21.51 -27.12 8.28
C THR A 265 -21.75 -28.59 8.59
N VAL A 266 -21.23 -29.46 7.75
CA VAL A 266 -21.21 -30.91 7.96
C VAL A 266 -19.83 -31.29 8.49
N TRP A 267 -19.76 -32.07 9.55
CA TRP A 267 -18.51 -32.60 10.11
C TRP A 267 -18.37 -34.09 9.83
N ALA A 268 -17.13 -34.54 9.74
CA ALA A 268 -16.77 -35.95 9.74
C ALA A 268 -17.17 -36.62 11.07
N GLU A 269 -17.32 -37.94 11.05
CA GLU A 269 -17.75 -38.72 12.21
C GLU A 269 -16.64 -38.81 13.26
N HIS A 270 -15.43 -39.12 12.80
CA HIS A 270 -14.26 -39.29 13.66
C HIS A 270 -13.35 -38.07 13.63
N LEU A 271 -13.46 -37.25 14.68
CA LEU A 271 -12.60 -36.08 14.88
C LEU A 271 -11.45 -36.37 15.84
N SER A 272 -10.23 -36.07 15.39
CA SER A 272 -9.02 -36.21 16.20
C SER A 272 -9.01 -35.31 17.43
N ASP A 273 -8.30 -35.73 18.49
CA ASP A 273 -8.13 -34.92 19.70
C ASP A 273 -7.42 -33.58 19.44
N GLU A 274 -6.57 -33.51 18.42
CA GLU A 274 -5.85 -32.28 18.07
C GLU A 274 -6.78 -31.16 17.60
N VAL A 275 -7.82 -31.50 16.84
CA VAL A 275 -8.84 -30.54 16.41
C VAL A 275 -9.85 -30.27 17.52
N LYS A 276 -10.24 -31.28 18.31
CA LYS A 276 -11.12 -31.08 19.49
C LYS A 276 -10.49 -30.11 20.50
N ARG A 277 -9.16 -30.12 20.68
CA ARG A 277 -8.43 -29.12 21.49
C ARG A 277 -8.67 -27.68 21.08
N ARG A 278 -9.12 -27.41 19.84
CA ARG A 278 -9.42 -26.06 19.36
C ARG A 278 -10.61 -25.43 20.09
N PHE A 279 -11.54 -26.25 20.55
CA PHE A 279 -12.76 -25.84 21.23
C PHE A 279 -12.56 -25.61 22.74
N TYR A 280 -11.35 -25.84 23.26
CA TYR A 280 -11.01 -25.66 24.66
C TYR A 280 -9.86 -24.67 24.84
N LYS A 281 -9.96 -23.80 25.85
CA LYS A 281 -8.79 -23.06 26.35
C LYS A 281 -7.86 -23.98 27.12
N ASN A 282 -8.41 -24.72 28.10
CA ASN A 282 -7.70 -25.73 28.89
C ASN A 282 -8.26 -27.13 28.61
N TRP A 283 -7.51 -27.94 27.85
CA TRP A 283 -7.91 -29.30 27.49
C TRP A 283 -7.91 -30.25 28.70
N TYR A 284 -6.90 -30.15 29.57
CA TYR A 284 -6.66 -31.11 30.64
C TYR A 284 -7.65 -30.98 31.80
N LYS A 285 -8.12 -29.76 32.08
CA LYS A 285 -9.18 -29.51 33.08
C LYS A 285 -10.61 -29.69 32.55
N SER A 286 -10.76 -30.01 31.26
CA SER A 286 -12.08 -30.15 30.64
C SER A 286 -12.56 -31.61 30.65
N LYS A 287 -13.89 -31.82 30.62
CA LYS A 287 -14.50 -33.14 30.43
C LYS A 287 -14.38 -33.67 28.98
N LYS A 288 -13.76 -32.92 28.07
CA LYS A 288 -13.50 -33.27 26.65
C LYS A 288 -14.74 -33.76 25.87
N LYS A 289 -15.92 -33.17 26.14
CA LYS A 289 -17.22 -33.53 25.52
C LYS A 289 -17.51 -32.91 24.14
N ALA A 290 -16.56 -32.22 23.52
CA ALA A 290 -16.78 -31.63 22.19
C ALA A 290 -17.03 -32.74 21.15
N PHE A 291 -18.09 -32.57 20.34
CA PHE A 291 -18.54 -33.50 19.30
C PHE A 291 -19.04 -34.87 19.77
N THR A 292 -19.17 -35.15 21.08
CA THR A 292 -19.65 -36.47 21.53
C THR A 292 -21.11 -36.72 21.16
N LYS A 293 -21.98 -35.70 21.26
CA LYS A 293 -23.38 -35.79 20.81
C LYS A 293 -23.48 -35.90 19.29
N TYR A 294 -22.63 -35.16 18.57
CA TYR A 294 -22.62 -35.17 17.11
C TYR A 294 -22.29 -36.57 16.57
N ALA A 295 -21.22 -37.19 17.06
CA ALA A 295 -20.83 -38.54 16.68
C ALA A 295 -21.91 -39.58 17.03
N LYS A 296 -22.50 -39.47 18.23
CA LYS A 296 -23.59 -40.35 18.67
C LYS A 296 -24.80 -40.26 17.72
N THR A 297 -25.28 -39.05 17.43
CA THR A 297 -26.42 -38.83 16.54
C THR A 297 -26.12 -39.25 15.10
N ALA A 298 -24.91 -39.02 14.59
CA ALA A 298 -24.51 -39.45 13.26
C ALA A 298 -24.54 -40.98 13.12
N SER A 299 -24.05 -41.68 14.13
CA SER A 299 -24.05 -43.14 14.22
C SER A 299 -25.47 -43.72 14.35
N GLU A 300 -26.29 -43.20 15.27
CA GLU A 300 -27.68 -43.65 15.51
C GLU A 300 -28.59 -43.41 14.29
N ALA A 301 -28.41 -42.30 13.59
CA ALA A 301 -29.21 -41.94 12.42
C ALA A 301 -28.65 -42.50 11.09
N LYS A 302 -27.65 -43.41 11.14
CA LYS A 302 -26.95 -43.96 9.95
C LYS A 302 -26.54 -42.89 8.93
N GLY A 303 -26.11 -41.72 9.39
CA GLY A 303 -25.70 -40.61 8.52
C GLY A 303 -26.83 -39.90 7.75
N ALA A 304 -28.12 -40.24 7.94
CA ALA A 304 -29.22 -39.61 7.20
C ALA A 304 -29.26 -38.08 7.36
N SER A 305 -28.96 -37.58 8.56
CA SER A 305 -28.84 -36.13 8.79
C SER A 305 -27.67 -35.50 8.05
N VAL A 306 -26.57 -36.23 7.83
CA VAL A 306 -25.41 -35.76 7.09
C VAL A 306 -25.73 -35.66 5.61
N THR A 307 -26.31 -36.72 5.03
CA THR A 307 -26.74 -36.76 3.63
C THR A 307 -27.71 -35.62 3.30
N ARG A 308 -28.72 -35.41 4.16
CA ARG A 308 -29.67 -34.30 4.01
C ARG A 308 -28.98 -32.93 3.98
N GLU A 309 -28.00 -32.71 4.85
CA GLU A 309 -27.26 -31.44 4.88
C GLU A 309 -26.35 -31.27 3.65
N LEU A 310 -25.74 -32.34 3.16
CA LEU A 310 -24.96 -32.32 1.91
C LEU A 310 -25.86 -31.98 0.71
N GLU A 311 -27.05 -32.56 0.61
CA GLU A 311 -28.05 -32.22 -0.41
C GLU A 311 -28.50 -30.76 -0.32
N ARG A 312 -28.68 -30.22 0.89
CA ARG A 312 -28.98 -28.79 1.08
C ARG A 312 -27.84 -27.91 0.57
N ILE A 313 -26.58 -28.31 0.78
CA ILE A 313 -25.43 -27.59 0.24
C ILE A 313 -25.45 -27.65 -1.29
N LYS A 314 -25.65 -28.83 -1.89
CA LYS A 314 -25.73 -28.99 -3.35
C LYS A 314 -26.82 -28.12 -3.97
N LYS A 315 -27.97 -27.99 -3.31
CA LYS A 315 -29.13 -27.24 -3.82
C LYS A 315 -29.00 -25.71 -3.72
N TYR A 316 -28.49 -25.20 -2.60
CA TYR A 316 -28.61 -23.77 -2.29
C TYR A 316 -27.29 -22.99 -2.24
N CYS A 317 -26.14 -23.67 -2.17
CA CYS A 317 -24.86 -22.98 -1.98
C CYS A 317 -24.18 -22.68 -3.30
N THR A 318 -23.55 -21.51 -3.38
CA THR A 318 -22.73 -21.09 -4.52
C THR A 318 -21.24 -21.33 -4.28
N VAL A 319 -20.82 -21.42 -3.02
CA VAL A 319 -19.42 -21.66 -2.64
C VAL A 319 -19.34 -22.79 -1.62
N VAL A 320 -18.44 -23.74 -1.86
CA VAL A 320 -18.17 -24.89 -0.98
C VAL A 320 -16.76 -24.77 -0.43
N ARG A 321 -16.60 -25.01 0.88
CA ARG A 321 -15.29 -25.02 1.55
C ARG A 321 -15.09 -26.25 2.40
N VAL A 322 -13.94 -26.88 2.29
CA VAL A 322 -13.51 -27.97 3.17
C VAL A 322 -12.92 -27.41 4.46
N LEU A 323 -13.30 -27.96 5.60
CA LEU A 323 -12.65 -27.74 6.88
C LEU A 323 -11.49 -28.71 7.02
N ALA A 324 -10.27 -28.20 7.03
CA ALA A 324 -9.06 -29.00 7.18
C ALA A 324 -8.24 -28.54 8.38
N HIS A 325 -7.66 -29.49 9.13
CA HIS A 325 -6.75 -29.18 10.22
C HIS A 325 -5.35 -29.73 10.02
N THR A 326 -4.35 -29.01 10.50
CA THR A 326 -2.95 -29.48 10.53
C THR A 326 -2.78 -30.65 11.50
N GLN A 327 -1.87 -31.58 11.21
CA GLN A 327 -1.37 -32.58 12.16
C GLN A 327 -0.11 -32.07 12.86
N ILE A 328 -0.28 -31.30 13.94
CA ILE A 328 0.85 -30.57 14.53
C ILE A 328 1.82 -31.48 15.28
N ARG A 329 1.36 -32.64 15.79
CA ARG A 329 2.23 -33.61 16.47
C ARG A 329 3.27 -34.26 15.57
N LYS A 330 3.05 -34.24 14.25
CA LYS A 330 4.04 -34.71 13.27
C LYS A 330 5.23 -33.74 13.14
N THR A 331 5.14 -32.53 13.68
CA THR A 331 6.20 -31.52 13.66
C THR A 331 6.97 -31.49 14.99
N PRO A 332 8.21 -30.93 15.03
CA PRO A 332 8.97 -30.76 16.28
C PRO A 332 8.41 -29.67 17.22
N LEU A 333 7.18 -29.21 17.01
CA LEU A 333 6.57 -28.12 17.78
C LEU A 333 5.94 -28.63 19.08
N LYS A 334 6.14 -27.87 20.17
CA LYS A 334 5.53 -28.18 21.49
C LYS A 334 4.00 -28.07 21.50
N GLN A 335 3.42 -27.31 20.57
CA GLN A 335 1.97 -27.08 20.52
C GLN A 335 1.25 -28.35 20.07
N LYS A 336 0.27 -28.81 20.85
CA LYS A 336 -0.56 -30.00 20.54
C LYS A 336 -1.93 -29.68 19.94
N LYS A 337 -2.29 -28.39 19.88
CA LYS A 337 -3.58 -27.90 19.37
C LYS A 337 -3.46 -27.65 17.88
N ALA A 338 -4.31 -28.28 17.07
CA ALA A 338 -4.29 -28.10 15.63
C ALA A 338 -4.73 -26.69 15.19
N HIS A 339 -4.27 -26.29 14.01
CA HIS A 339 -4.80 -25.16 13.27
C HIS A 339 -5.89 -25.65 12.32
N LEU A 340 -7.14 -25.19 12.50
CA LEU A 340 -8.29 -25.52 11.66
C LEU A 340 -8.60 -24.38 10.70
N MET A 341 -8.63 -24.62 9.39
CA MET A 341 -8.99 -23.62 8.38
C MET A 341 -10.07 -24.13 7.43
N GLU A 342 -10.77 -23.18 6.81
CA GLU A 342 -11.56 -23.46 5.61
C GLU A 342 -10.66 -23.31 4.38
N VAL A 343 -10.74 -24.26 3.46
CA VAL A 343 -10.11 -24.22 2.13
C VAL A 343 -11.24 -24.23 1.11
N GLN A 344 -11.27 -23.25 0.20
CA GLN A 344 -12.29 -23.22 -0.85
C GLN A 344 -12.00 -24.27 -1.91
N VAL A 345 -13.04 -24.99 -2.34
CA VAL A 345 -12.98 -25.95 -3.44
C VAL A 345 -13.42 -25.22 -4.71
N ASN A 346 -12.55 -25.21 -5.71
CA ASN A 346 -12.80 -24.59 -7.02
C ASN A 346 -12.83 -25.66 -8.11
N GLY A 347 -13.44 -25.35 -9.26
CA GLY A 347 -13.61 -26.29 -10.38
C GLY A 347 -14.90 -27.10 -10.30
N GLY A 348 -15.41 -27.53 -11.46
CA GLY A 348 -16.63 -28.33 -11.59
C GLY A 348 -17.92 -27.65 -11.12
N SER A 349 -19.01 -28.42 -11.10
CA SER A 349 -20.29 -27.99 -10.55
C SER A 349 -20.28 -27.98 -9.02
N ILE A 350 -21.32 -27.41 -8.40
CA ILE A 350 -21.45 -27.43 -6.93
C ILE A 350 -21.60 -28.87 -6.41
N ALA A 351 -22.29 -29.74 -7.14
CA ALA A 351 -22.42 -31.15 -6.77
C ALA A 351 -21.05 -31.84 -6.73
N ASP A 352 -20.25 -31.67 -7.78
CA ASP A 352 -18.90 -32.24 -7.88
C ASP A 352 -18.01 -31.76 -6.72
N LYS A 353 -18.11 -30.48 -6.36
CA LYS A 353 -17.36 -29.91 -5.22
C LYS A 353 -17.77 -30.52 -3.89
N VAL A 354 -19.07 -30.78 -3.67
CA VAL A 354 -19.56 -31.41 -2.44
C VAL A 354 -19.11 -32.86 -2.38
N ASP A 355 -19.19 -33.60 -3.48
CA ASP A 355 -18.80 -35.01 -3.52
C ASP A 355 -17.30 -35.18 -3.36
N PHE A 356 -16.50 -34.31 -4.00
CA PHE A 356 -15.05 -34.22 -3.76
C PHE A 356 -14.73 -33.88 -2.31
N ALA A 357 -15.39 -32.88 -1.72
CA ALA A 357 -15.17 -32.47 -0.34
C ALA A 357 -15.51 -33.57 0.66
N HIS A 358 -16.63 -34.27 0.45
CA HIS A 358 -17.07 -35.39 1.28
C HIS A 358 -16.14 -36.60 1.12
N GLY A 359 -15.71 -36.92 -0.10
CA GLY A 359 -14.77 -38.01 -0.38
C GLY A 359 -13.39 -37.86 0.27
N LEU A 360 -13.02 -36.64 0.68
CA LEU A 360 -11.80 -36.34 1.42
C LEU A 360 -11.94 -36.49 2.95
N PHE A 361 -13.15 -36.70 3.50
CA PHE A 361 -13.35 -36.79 4.94
C PHE A 361 -12.44 -37.84 5.57
N GLU A 362 -11.78 -37.45 6.67
CA GLU A 362 -10.88 -38.28 7.47
C GLU A 362 -9.60 -38.74 6.73
N LYS A 363 -9.42 -38.35 5.47
CA LYS A 363 -8.24 -38.67 4.68
C LYS A 363 -7.17 -37.58 4.80
N PRO A 364 -5.89 -37.96 4.68
CA PRO A 364 -4.79 -37.01 4.58
C PRO A 364 -4.81 -36.28 3.23
N ILE A 365 -4.64 -34.96 3.29
CA ILE A 365 -4.39 -34.08 2.15
C ILE A 365 -2.90 -33.76 2.16
N GLU A 366 -2.18 -34.33 1.20
CA GLU A 366 -0.77 -34.05 0.96
C GLU A 366 -0.58 -32.75 0.17
N VAL A 367 0.58 -32.13 0.29
CA VAL A 367 0.81 -30.78 -0.27
C VAL A 367 0.92 -30.77 -1.80
N ASP A 368 1.41 -31.86 -2.37
CA ASP A 368 1.54 -32.11 -3.82
C ASP A 368 0.18 -32.34 -4.49
N SER A 369 -0.83 -32.83 -3.75
CA SER A 369 -2.22 -32.87 -4.26
C SER A 369 -2.84 -31.47 -4.42
N VAL A 370 -2.24 -30.43 -3.82
CA VAL A 370 -2.74 -29.05 -3.85
C VAL A 370 -1.91 -28.16 -4.76
N PHE A 371 -0.58 -28.29 -4.70
CA PHE A 371 0.37 -27.46 -5.43
C PHE A 371 1.29 -28.30 -6.30
N GLU A 372 1.65 -27.73 -7.44
CA GLU A 372 2.61 -28.34 -8.34
C GLU A 372 4.02 -27.75 -8.16
N GLN A 373 5.05 -28.51 -8.52
CA GLN A 373 6.40 -27.95 -8.65
C GLN A 373 6.39 -26.83 -9.70
N ASP A 374 7.22 -25.81 -9.51
CA ASP A 374 7.26 -24.61 -10.35
C ASP A 374 5.97 -23.78 -10.33
N GLU A 375 4.98 -24.08 -9.50
CA GLU A 375 3.82 -23.19 -9.35
C GLU A 375 4.20 -21.90 -8.59
N MET A 376 3.51 -20.81 -8.92
CA MET A 376 3.55 -19.55 -8.16
C MET A 376 2.41 -19.52 -7.14
N ILE A 377 2.75 -19.29 -5.89
CA ILE A 377 1.81 -19.27 -4.76
C ILE A 377 1.89 -17.97 -3.97
N ASP A 378 0.86 -17.72 -3.18
CA ASP A 378 0.81 -16.65 -2.19
C ASP A 378 0.99 -17.20 -0.79
N VAL A 379 1.81 -16.53 0.01
CA VAL A 379 2.08 -16.89 1.40
C VAL A 379 1.40 -15.90 2.34
N ILE A 380 0.44 -16.39 3.11
CA ILE A 380 -0.35 -15.60 4.03
C ILE A 380 0.07 -15.93 5.46
N ALA A 381 0.64 -14.96 6.15
CA ALA A 381 1.16 -15.16 7.49
C ALA A 381 1.18 -13.86 8.29
N VAL A 382 1.42 -13.99 9.59
CA VAL A 382 1.65 -12.85 10.48
C VAL A 382 3.15 -12.57 10.54
N THR A 383 3.56 -11.31 10.41
CA THR A 383 4.98 -10.90 10.45
C THR A 383 5.61 -11.12 11.83
N LYS A 384 6.95 -11.07 11.90
CA LYS A 384 7.68 -11.04 13.18
C LYS A 384 7.23 -9.81 13.97
N GLY A 385 7.03 -9.96 15.29
CA GLY A 385 6.71 -8.84 16.17
C GLY A 385 7.98 -8.14 16.62
N HIS A 386 7.97 -6.81 16.60
CA HIS A 386 9.05 -5.95 17.09
C HIS A 386 8.62 -5.07 18.27
N GLY A 387 7.38 -5.23 18.73
CA GLY A 387 6.85 -4.52 19.90
C GLY A 387 6.52 -3.06 19.60
N PHE A 388 6.69 -2.19 20.58
CA PHE A 388 6.55 -0.75 20.39
C PHE A 388 7.83 -0.20 19.76
N SER A 389 7.70 0.55 18.66
CA SER A 389 8.84 1.13 17.93
C SER A 389 8.64 2.61 17.66
N GLY A 390 9.75 3.36 17.72
CA GLY A 390 9.78 4.77 17.35
C GLY A 390 9.53 5.01 15.87
N VAL A 391 9.29 6.28 15.51
CA VAL A 391 8.95 6.68 14.13
C VAL A 391 10.01 6.30 13.09
N THR A 392 11.29 6.41 13.44
CA THR A 392 12.41 6.08 12.54
C THR A 392 12.39 4.62 12.12
N SER A 393 12.31 3.68 13.05
CA SER A 393 12.30 2.25 12.72
C SER A 393 10.98 1.82 12.09
N ARG A 394 9.85 2.31 12.63
CA ARG A 394 8.50 1.91 12.19
C ARG A 394 8.15 2.42 10.79
N TRP A 395 8.56 3.64 10.45
CA TRP A 395 8.17 4.32 9.20
C TRP A 395 9.34 4.64 8.26
N GLY A 396 10.59 4.45 8.70
CA GLY A 396 11.78 4.77 7.90
C GLY A 396 12.02 6.28 7.75
N THR A 397 11.53 7.10 8.69
CA THR A 397 11.73 8.57 8.62
C THR A 397 13.20 8.93 8.84
N LYS A 398 13.68 9.95 8.13
CA LYS A 398 15.03 10.50 8.35
C LYS A 398 15.18 10.97 9.80
N LYS A 399 16.32 10.68 10.43
CA LYS A 399 16.67 11.20 11.76
C LYS A 399 16.96 12.70 11.68
N LEU A 400 16.67 13.44 12.75
CA LEU A 400 17.03 14.85 12.86
C LEU A 400 18.54 15.03 13.07
N PRO A 401 19.10 16.24 12.86
CA PRO A 401 20.51 16.53 13.11
C PRO A 401 20.94 16.19 14.54
N ARG A 402 22.21 15.80 14.72
CA ARG A 402 22.77 15.37 16.01
C ARG A 402 22.57 16.41 17.13
N LYS A 403 22.63 17.70 16.81
CA LYS A 403 22.49 18.83 17.76
C LYS A 403 21.03 19.13 18.16
N THR A 404 20.07 18.31 17.73
CA THR A 404 18.65 18.54 18.06
C THR A 404 18.39 18.32 19.55
N HIS A 405 17.87 19.34 20.22
CA HIS A 405 17.45 19.22 21.61
C HIS A 405 16.22 18.30 21.77
N LYS A 406 16.16 17.56 22.90
CA LYS A 406 15.10 16.58 23.22
C LYS A 406 15.01 15.44 22.19
N GLY A 407 16.15 14.98 21.68
CA GLY A 407 16.27 13.74 20.90
C GLY A 407 16.05 13.88 19.39
N LEU A 408 16.71 12.99 18.64
CA LEU A 408 16.80 13.03 17.17
C LEU A 408 15.90 12.01 16.44
N ARG A 409 15.40 10.98 17.14
CA ARG A 409 14.59 9.89 16.56
C ARG A 409 13.09 10.22 16.60
N LYS A 410 12.73 11.40 16.10
CA LYS A 410 11.35 11.94 16.06
C LYS A 410 11.06 12.58 14.70
N VAL A 411 9.78 12.76 14.41
CA VAL A 411 9.32 13.62 13.31
C VAL A 411 9.22 15.04 13.87
N ALA A 412 9.81 16.02 13.19
CA ALA A 412 9.85 17.40 13.68
C ALA A 412 8.47 18.09 13.60
N CYS A 413 7.88 18.15 12.40
CA CYS A 413 6.56 18.73 12.18
C CYS A 413 5.50 17.62 12.07
N ILE A 414 4.49 17.65 12.94
CA ILE A 414 3.39 16.66 12.97
C ILE A 414 2.11 17.13 12.25
N GLY A 415 2.15 18.32 11.65
CA GLY A 415 1.02 18.95 10.98
C GLY A 415 1.23 20.47 10.88
N ALA A 416 0.51 21.11 9.96
CA ALA A 416 0.36 22.55 9.94
C ALA A 416 -0.59 23.00 11.08
N TRP A 417 -0.74 24.32 11.28
CA TRP A 417 -1.70 24.86 12.25
C TRP A 417 -3.14 24.48 11.87
N HIS A 418 -3.48 24.64 10.58
CA HIS A 418 -4.77 24.26 10.03
C HIS A 418 -4.60 23.08 9.07
N PRO A 419 -5.36 21.99 9.20
CA PRO A 419 -6.42 21.77 10.21
C PRO A 419 -5.83 21.50 11.61
N SER A 420 -6.55 21.92 12.65
CA SER A 420 -6.09 21.87 14.06
C SER A 420 -6.18 20.48 14.69
N HIS A 421 -5.74 19.47 13.97
CA HIS A 421 -5.60 18.10 14.46
C HIS A 421 -4.46 17.38 13.72
N VAL A 422 -3.87 16.39 14.39
CA VAL A 422 -2.85 15.53 13.76
C VAL A 422 -3.54 14.59 12.78
N GLN A 423 -3.15 14.66 11.50
CA GLN A 423 -3.71 13.76 10.50
C GLN A 423 -3.25 12.31 10.71
N TRP A 424 -4.13 11.36 10.40
CA TRP A 424 -3.85 9.92 10.46
C TRP A 424 -2.71 9.48 9.52
N THR A 425 -2.40 10.29 8.52
CA THR A 425 -1.35 10.09 7.52
C THR A 425 0.06 10.32 8.08
N VAL A 426 0.18 11.02 9.22
CA VAL A 426 1.44 11.40 9.86
C VAL A 426 2.08 10.19 10.53
N ALA A 427 3.38 10.01 10.30
CA ALA A 427 4.14 8.92 10.91
C ALA A 427 4.24 9.11 12.44
N ARG A 428 3.70 8.14 13.20
CA ARG A 428 3.72 8.12 14.67
C ARG A 428 4.36 6.83 15.19
N ALA A 429 4.93 6.89 16.41
CA ALA A 429 5.42 5.72 17.11
C ALA A 429 4.26 4.75 17.44
N GLY A 430 4.57 3.49 17.71
CA GLY A 430 3.57 2.48 18.07
C GLY A 430 3.99 1.07 17.70
N GLN A 431 3.02 0.16 17.62
CA GLN A 431 3.28 -1.24 17.27
C GLN A 431 3.98 -1.36 15.90
N ASP A 432 5.09 -2.11 15.89
CA ASP A 432 5.78 -2.56 14.68
C ASP A 432 5.89 -4.09 14.64
N GLY A 433 5.66 -4.64 13.47
CA GLY A 433 5.54 -6.07 13.27
C GLY A 433 4.31 -6.70 13.93
N TYR A 434 4.22 -8.02 13.79
CA TYR A 434 3.05 -8.82 14.15
C TYR A 434 1.77 -8.39 13.40
N HIS A 435 1.93 -8.07 12.12
CA HIS A 435 0.83 -7.70 11.22
C HIS A 435 0.47 -8.86 10.31
N HIS A 436 -0.80 -8.97 9.91
CA HIS A 436 -1.21 -9.91 8.87
C HIS A 436 -0.76 -9.42 7.49
N ARG A 437 -0.08 -10.28 6.72
CA ARG A 437 0.37 -9.99 5.36
C ARG A 437 0.07 -11.16 4.43
N THR A 438 -0.31 -10.81 3.21
CA THR A 438 -0.31 -11.70 2.06
C THR A 438 0.90 -11.28 1.24
N SER A 439 1.91 -12.15 1.18
CA SER A 439 3.08 -11.98 0.33
C SER A 439 2.83 -12.77 -0.93
N CYS A 440 2.71 -12.09 -2.06
CA CYS A 440 2.26 -12.70 -3.30
C CYS A 440 3.45 -13.23 -4.12
N ASN A 441 3.15 -14.13 -5.06
CA ASN A 441 4.05 -14.52 -6.15
C ASN A 441 5.39 -15.14 -5.66
N HIS A 442 5.32 -16.10 -4.75
CA HIS A 442 6.44 -16.97 -4.38
C HIS A 442 6.46 -18.20 -5.28
N LYS A 443 7.59 -18.43 -5.97
CA LYS A 443 7.81 -19.61 -6.80
C LYS A 443 8.15 -20.81 -5.90
N ILE A 444 7.50 -21.94 -6.14
CA ILE A 444 7.88 -23.24 -5.59
C ILE A 444 9.06 -23.76 -6.40
N TYR A 445 10.19 -24.03 -5.75
CA TYR A 445 11.37 -24.62 -6.39
C TYR A 445 11.40 -26.13 -6.28
N ARG A 446 10.84 -26.66 -5.18
CA ARG A 446 10.76 -28.10 -4.94
C ARG A 446 9.66 -28.38 -3.94
N ILE A 447 8.94 -29.47 -4.17
CA ILE A 447 8.12 -30.13 -3.15
C ILE A 447 8.86 -31.41 -2.79
N GLY A 448 9.46 -31.46 -1.61
CA GLY A 448 10.25 -32.61 -1.18
C GLY A 448 9.43 -33.53 -0.28
N LYS A 449 9.56 -34.84 -0.48
CA LYS A 449 8.90 -35.85 0.35
C LYS A 449 9.70 -36.11 1.63
N GLY A 450 9.00 -36.15 2.76
CA GLY A 450 9.65 -36.33 4.08
C GLY A 450 10.31 -37.70 4.26
N ALA A 451 9.76 -38.74 3.62
CA ALA A 451 10.27 -40.11 3.67
C ALA A 451 11.52 -40.34 2.80
N ASP A 452 11.81 -39.45 1.85
CA ASP A 452 12.94 -39.61 0.94
C ASP A 452 14.25 -39.11 1.59
N GLU A 453 15.22 -40.01 1.72
CA GLU A 453 16.56 -39.72 2.24
C GLU A 453 17.37 -38.80 1.32
N GLY A 454 17.04 -38.76 0.03
CA GLY A 454 17.63 -37.88 -0.98
C GLY A 454 16.83 -36.60 -1.24
N ASN A 455 15.89 -36.22 -0.37
CA ASN A 455 14.95 -35.14 -0.69
C ASN A 455 15.59 -33.74 -0.90
N ALA A 456 16.86 -33.54 -0.55
CA ALA A 456 17.63 -32.34 -0.86
C ALA A 456 18.84 -32.60 -1.77
N SER A 457 19.01 -33.82 -2.29
CA SER A 457 19.96 -34.12 -3.35
C SER A 457 19.43 -33.67 -4.71
N THR A 458 20.35 -33.44 -5.63
CA THR A 458 20.10 -33.14 -7.04
C THR A 458 20.81 -34.20 -7.88
N GLU A 459 20.58 -34.21 -9.19
CA GLU A 459 21.25 -35.13 -10.12
C GLU A 459 22.77 -34.93 -10.15
N PHE A 460 23.24 -33.75 -9.73
CA PHE A 460 24.66 -33.38 -9.66
C PHE A 460 25.31 -33.71 -8.31
N ASP A 461 24.53 -34.10 -7.30
CA ASP A 461 25.07 -34.48 -5.99
C ASP A 461 25.48 -35.96 -5.99
N VAL A 462 26.74 -36.24 -5.64
CA VAL A 462 27.28 -37.61 -5.55
C VAL A 462 26.60 -38.44 -4.44
N GLY A 463 26.10 -37.78 -3.41
CA GLY A 463 25.54 -38.43 -2.21
C GLY A 463 24.10 -38.00 -1.91
N LYS A 464 23.39 -38.86 -1.17
CA LYS A 464 22.07 -38.54 -0.61
C LYS A 464 22.21 -37.55 0.55
N LYS A 465 21.45 -36.47 0.52
CA LYS A 465 21.33 -35.50 1.60
C LYS A 465 19.87 -35.10 1.80
N GLN A 466 19.51 -34.93 3.07
CA GLN A 466 18.20 -34.45 3.48
C GLN A 466 18.20 -32.92 3.66
N ILE A 467 17.02 -32.32 3.54
CA ILE A 467 16.87 -30.85 3.64
C ILE A 467 17.22 -30.28 5.01
N THR A 468 17.21 -31.12 6.05
CA THR A 468 17.59 -30.71 7.41
C THR A 468 19.10 -30.43 7.44
N PRO A 469 19.53 -29.19 7.73
CA PRO A 469 20.95 -28.88 7.77
C PRO A 469 21.65 -29.59 8.92
N MET A 470 22.98 -29.71 8.85
CA MET A 470 23.76 -30.29 9.96
C MET A 470 23.47 -29.57 11.29
N GLY A 471 23.08 -30.33 12.32
CA GLY A 471 22.66 -29.78 13.62
C GLY A 471 21.21 -29.27 13.67
N GLY A 472 20.43 -29.48 12.60
CA GLY A 472 19.04 -29.08 12.48
C GLY A 472 18.85 -27.60 12.15
N PHE A 473 17.62 -27.23 11.75
CA PHE A 473 17.29 -25.82 11.58
C PHE A 473 17.31 -25.10 12.94
N VAL A 474 18.16 -24.08 13.07
CA VAL A 474 18.33 -23.30 14.31
C VAL A 474 17.00 -22.82 14.88
N ARG A 475 16.67 -23.21 16.11
CA ARG A 475 15.39 -22.94 16.79
C ARG A 475 14.16 -23.50 16.07
N TYR A 476 14.28 -24.55 15.25
CA TYR A 476 13.15 -25.30 14.71
C TYR A 476 13.30 -26.78 15.07
N GLY A 477 14.40 -27.39 14.65
CA GLY A 477 14.67 -28.82 14.72
C GLY A 477 14.80 -29.43 13.33
N GLU A 478 14.51 -30.72 13.24
CA GLU A 478 14.53 -31.49 12.00
C GLU A 478 13.21 -31.30 11.24
N VAL A 479 13.28 -31.36 9.91
CA VAL A 479 12.12 -31.45 9.02
C VAL A 479 11.96 -32.92 8.65
N LYS A 480 10.86 -33.53 9.08
CA LYS A 480 10.59 -34.98 8.89
C LYS A 480 9.42 -35.25 7.95
N ASN A 481 8.58 -34.25 7.72
CA ASN A 481 7.45 -34.34 6.82
C ASN A 481 7.80 -33.74 5.46
N ASP A 482 6.87 -33.89 4.52
CA ASP A 482 6.89 -33.18 3.26
C ASP A 482 7.12 -31.69 3.47
N TYR A 483 7.82 -31.05 2.54
CA TYR A 483 8.13 -29.64 2.62
C TYR A 483 7.99 -28.95 1.26
N VAL A 484 7.73 -27.66 1.32
CA VAL A 484 7.73 -26.77 0.15
C VAL A 484 8.92 -25.83 0.27
N MET A 485 9.76 -25.81 -0.76
CA MET A 485 10.86 -24.88 -0.92
C MET A 485 10.39 -23.66 -1.73
N LEU A 486 10.38 -22.49 -1.09
CA LEU A 486 9.91 -21.25 -1.70
C LEU A 486 11.05 -20.30 -2.00
N LYS A 487 11.03 -19.67 -3.18
CA LYS A 487 11.95 -18.60 -3.54
C LYS A 487 11.88 -17.43 -2.55
N GLY A 488 13.05 -17.04 -2.04
CA GLY A 488 13.25 -15.85 -1.23
C GLY A 488 12.74 -15.98 0.21
N SER A 489 12.44 -14.84 0.80
CA SER A 489 11.95 -14.76 2.18
C SER A 489 10.43 -14.65 2.23
N ILE A 490 9.83 -15.29 3.22
CA ILE A 490 8.37 -15.23 3.48
C ILE A 490 8.07 -14.61 4.86
N PRO A 491 6.88 -14.01 5.07
CA PRO A 491 6.59 -13.27 6.29
C PRO A 491 6.60 -14.14 7.56
N GLY A 492 7.19 -13.66 8.65
CA GLY A 492 7.09 -14.32 9.96
C GLY A 492 8.34 -15.08 10.40
N VAL A 493 8.28 -15.59 11.62
CA VAL A 493 9.38 -16.30 12.30
C VAL A 493 9.34 -17.80 12.04
N LYS A 494 10.45 -18.50 12.34
CA LYS A 494 10.47 -19.97 12.41
C LYS A 494 9.38 -20.48 13.37
N LYS A 495 8.87 -21.70 13.14
CA LYS A 495 7.73 -22.32 13.85
C LYS A 495 6.36 -21.69 13.59
N ARG A 496 6.29 -20.59 12.83
CA ARG A 496 5.01 -19.93 12.56
C ARG A 496 4.21 -20.72 11.53
N VAL A 497 2.94 -20.96 11.83
CA VAL A 497 1.98 -21.47 10.85
C VAL A 497 1.73 -20.44 9.76
N MET A 498 1.75 -20.91 8.52
CA MET A 498 1.54 -20.12 7.32
C MET A 498 0.43 -20.77 6.51
N THR A 499 -0.35 -19.96 5.82
CA THR A 499 -1.31 -20.46 4.83
C THR A 499 -0.71 -20.20 3.45
N LEU A 500 -0.47 -21.28 2.72
CA LEU A 500 -0.08 -21.26 1.32
C LEU A 500 -1.36 -21.28 0.50
N ARG A 501 -1.51 -20.37 -0.46
CA ARG A 501 -2.70 -20.27 -1.31
C ARG A 501 -2.24 -20.20 -2.76
N LYS A 502 -2.99 -20.80 -3.69
CA LYS A 502 -2.82 -20.50 -5.11
C LYS A 502 -2.96 -18.99 -5.36
N THR A 503 -2.30 -18.50 -6.40
CA THR A 503 -2.33 -17.08 -6.74
C THR A 503 -3.74 -16.63 -7.12
N LEU A 504 -4.09 -15.36 -6.80
CA LEU A 504 -5.41 -14.83 -7.15
C LEU A 504 -5.59 -14.63 -8.66
N TYR A 505 -4.50 -14.33 -9.34
CA TYR A 505 -4.49 -14.02 -10.76
C TYR A 505 -3.65 -15.07 -11.49
N PRO A 506 -4.08 -15.47 -12.71
CA PRO A 506 -3.28 -16.31 -13.58
C PRO A 506 -1.88 -15.73 -13.80
N GLN A 507 -0.88 -16.59 -13.71
CA GLN A 507 0.52 -16.19 -13.78
C GLN A 507 1.04 -16.42 -15.19
N VAL A 508 1.17 -15.34 -15.96
CA VAL A 508 1.52 -15.38 -17.39
C VAL A 508 2.92 -14.87 -17.69
N SER A 509 3.59 -14.26 -16.71
CA SER A 509 4.93 -13.70 -16.94
C SER A 509 5.96 -14.81 -17.20
N ARG A 510 6.93 -14.56 -18.08
CA ARG A 510 8.02 -15.51 -18.38
C ARG A 510 8.75 -15.98 -17.12
N LYS A 511 8.96 -15.10 -16.14
CA LYS A 511 9.56 -15.42 -14.84
C LYS A 511 8.69 -16.38 -14.01
N ALA A 512 7.37 -16.27 -14.12
CA ALA A 512 6.44 -17.14 -13.42
C ALA A 512 6.32 -18.51 -14.07
N LEU A 513 6.43 -18.61 -15.39
CA LEU A 513 6.35 -19.85 -16.17
C LEU A 513 7.68 -20.61 -16.29
N GLU A 514 8.78 -20.01 -15.82
CA GLU A 514 10.12 -20.60 -15.84
C GLU A 514 10.16 -21.92 -15.06
N LYS A 515 10.61 -23.00 -15.69
CA LYS A 515 10.86 -24.28 -15.00
C LYS A 515 12.12 -24.15 -14.15
N VAL A 516 12.11 -24.71 -12.94
CA VAL A 516 13.24 -24.60 -12.01
C VAL A 516 13.92 -25.95 -11.87
N GLU A 517 15.14 -26.03 -12.39
CA GLU A 517 16.04 -27.15 -12.18
C GLU A 517 17.12 -26.77 -11.17
N LEU A 518 17.22 -27.50 -10.07
CA LEU A 518 18.18 -27.20 -9.00
C LEU A 518 19.45 -28.02 -9.21
N LYS A 519 20.60 -27.34 -9.18
CA LYS A 519 21.93 -27.96 -9.26
C LYS A 519 22.52 -28.33 -7.91
N TRP A 520 22.20 -27.56 -6.88
CA TRP A 520 22.73 -27.80 -5.55
C TRP A 520 21.88 -27.13 -4.48
N ILE A 521 21.73 -27.79 -3.34
CA ILE A 521 21.03 -27.29 -2.16
C ILE A 521 22.01 -27.30 -0.98
N ASP A 522 22.12 -26.17 -0.29
CA ASP A 522 23.00 -26.02 0.88
C ASP A 522 22.39 -26.68 2.13
N THR A 523 23.00 -27.75 2.61
CA THR A 523 22.65 -28.49 3.85
C THR A 523 23.66 -28.25 4.97
N SER A 524 24.60 -27.32 4.79
CA SER A 524 25.57 -26.95 5.83
C SER A 524 24.93 -26.41 7.11
N SER A 525 25.63 -26.54 8.24
CA SER A 525 25.17 -26.00 9.52
C SER A 525 24.82 -24.51 9.42
N LYS A 526 23.63 -24.15 9.90
CA LYS A 526 23.17 -22.75 10.02
C LYS A 526 23.44 -22.16 11.41
N PHE A 527 24.08 -22.92 12.29
CA PHE A 527 24.56 -22.46 13.60
C PHE A 527 26.05 -22.20 13.51
N GLY A 528 26.43 -20.93 13.32
CA GLY A 528 27.79 -20.54 12.95
C GLY A 528 28.01 -20.59 11.44
N HIS A 529 29.27 -20.79 11.02
CA HIS A 529 29.67 -20.93 9.63
C HIS A 529 29.82 -22.42 9.29
N GLY A 530 28.86 -22.98 8.55
CA GLY A 530 28.90 -24.39 8.15
C GLY A 530 29.86 -24.62 6.99
N ALA A 531 30.96 -25.34 7.23
CA ALA A 531 31.95 -25.69 6.20
C ALA A 531 31.67 -27.03 5.47
N PHE A 532 30.83 -27.90 6.06
CA PHE A 532 30.53 -29.23 5.54
C PHE A 532 29.05 -29.35 5.21
N GLN A 533 28.69 -30.09 4.16
CA GLN A 533 27.31 -30.34 3.76
C GLN A 533 26.71 -31.56 4.46
N THR A 534 27.54 -32.58 4.70
CA THR A 534 27.14 -33.83 5.34
C THR A 534 28.02 -34.19 6.55
N GLN A 535 27.50 -35.04 7.44
CA GLN A 535 28.31 -35.57 8.54
C GLN A 535 29.45 -36.47 8.03
N ALA A 536 29.24 -37.17 6.91
CA ALA A 536 30.25 -38.01 6.27
C ALA A 536 31.45 -37.17 5.79
N GLU A 537 31.20 -36.06 5.08
CA GLU A 537 32.26 -35.12 4.68
C GLU A 537 33.05 -34.60 5.88
N LYS A 538 32.36 -34.20 6.96
CA LYS A 538 33.01 -33.70 8.17
C LYS A 538 33.90 -34.77 8.81
N ARG A 539 33.44 -36.03 8.88
CA ARG A 539 34.23 -37.15 9.43
C ARG A 539 35.43 -37.47 8.55
N ALA A 540 35.23 -37.51 7.23
CA ALA A 540 36.32 -37.73 6.27
C ALA A 540 37.40 -36.65 6.37
N PHE A 541 37.00 -35.38 6.52
CA PHE A 541 37.94 -34.27 6.66
C PHE A 541 38.64 -34.24 8.02
N MET A 542 37.91 -34.47 9.13
CA MET A 542 38.47 -34.37 10.48
C MET A 542 39.26 -35.61 10.92
N GLY A 543 39.05 -36.76 10.28
CA GLY A 543 39.64 -38.03 10.67
C GLY A 543 39.14 -38.52 12.04
N THR A 544 39.89 -39.44 12.64
CA THR A 544 39.59 -40.00 13.96
C THR A 544 39.91 -38.98 15.06
N LEU A 545 38.90 -38.58 15.83
CA LEU A 545 39.10 -37.67 16.95
C LEU A 545 39.23 -38.43 18.27
N LYS A 546 39.76 -37.77 19.31
CA LYS A 546 39.92 -38.35 20.65
C LYS A 546 38.64 -39.01 21.20
N LYS A 547 37.48 -38.40 20.97
CA LYS A 547 36.18 -38.92 21.42
C LYS A 547 35.80 -40.24 20.73
N ASP A 548 36.27 -40.45 19.50
CA ASP A 548 35.88 -41.61 18.70
C ASP A 548 36.64 -42.85 19.18
N LEU A 549 37.86 -42.67 19.71
CA LEU A 549 38.69 -43.71 20.33
C LEU A 549 38.11 -44.25 21.65
N VAL A 550 37.33 -43.43 22.38
CA VAL A 550 36.73 -43.82 23.66
C VAL A 550 35.49 -44.68 23.47
N THR A 551 34.78 -44.54 22.34
CA THR A 551 33.59 -45.34 22.00
C THR A 551 33.90 -46.71 21.39
N SER A 552 35.16 -46.96 21.01
CA SER A 552 35.61 -48.24 20.43
C SER A 552 36.16 -49.24 21.46
N ALA A 553 36.22 -48.85 22.74
CA ALA A 553 36.47 -49.72 23.89
C ALA A 553 35.15 -49.93 24.64
#